data_AF-A0A0U5JVU3-F1
#
_entry.id   AF-A0A0U5JVU3-F1
#
_cell.length_a   1.000
_cell.length_b   1.000
_cell.length_c   1.000
_cell.angle_alpha   90.00
_cell.angle_beta   90.00
_cell.angle_gamma   90.00
#
_symmetry.space_group_name_H-M   'P 1'
#
loop_
_entity.id
_entity.type
_entity.pdbx_description
1 polymer ?
#
loop_
_entity_poly.entity_id
_entity_poly.type
_entity_poly.pdbx_seq_one_letter_code
_entity_poly.pdbx_strand_id
1 'polypeptide(L)'
;MMQDAALNAERLTPEQIAALVLYYRDAHMPGANDYDYSADMENNNQGATVKIYDKEAVPWGEGPSTKTYPKDAKVLYTIKLTSQSDEDGDRLNSTYYTIVGNKVYYANSSNGIRKTGVTLAEMVTYAKTHGEVNRVLKVAKNTQIIDMRGKVTITDKDGLTTQQVGTLVALLKNPDWFKAGVQNGEMYYGTHYGYGEVADYQYVTTQGDPTSYIWFKRKGNDVTIKMIEPTENQSVAGAPMTTTHTTVTNLINNYYTSEDQQDEVNTYADQLKAEL
;
A
#
# COMPACT_ATOMS: atom_id res chain seq x y z
N MET A 1 -19.19 -42.09 -2.19
CA MET A 1 -18.05 -41.79 -3.07
C MET A 1 -17.90 -40.27 -3.15
N MET A 2 -16.90 -39.69 -2.46
CA MET A 2 -16.59 -38.26 -2.53
C MET A 2 -15.49 -38.07 -3.58
N GLN A 3 -15.88 -37.72 -4.81
CA GLN A 3 -14.95 -37.18 -5.80
C GLN A 3 -14.79 -35.67 -5.56
N ASP A 4 -13.55 -35.19 -5.71
CA ASP A 4 -13.13 -33.76 -5.81
C ASP A 4 -12.91 -32.91 -4.55
N ALA A 5 -12.24 -33.45 -3.53
CA ALA A 5 -11.53 -32.66 -2.51
C ALA A 5 -10.01 -32.57 -2.76
N ALA A 6 -9.56 -32.60 -4.03
CA ALA A 6 -8.15 -32.60 -4.38
C ALA A 6 -7.76 -31.34 -5.17
N LEU A 7 -6.57 -30.81 -4.90
CA LEU A 7 -5.97 -29.76 -5.73
C LEU A 7 -5.87 -30.25 -7.19
N ASN A 8 -6.63 -29.60 -8.07
CA ASN A 8 -6.64 -29.85 -9.51
C ASN A 8 -6.14 -28.59 -10.22
N ALA A 9 -4.98 -28.68 -10.87
CA ALA A 9 -4.30 -27.54 -11.50
C ALA A 9 -5.15 -26.82 -12.57
N GLU A 10 -6.14 -27.49 -13.17
CA GLU A 10 -7.03 -26.91 -14.19
C GLU A 10 -8.24 -26.18 -13.59
N ARG A 11 -8.50 -26.37 -12.29
CA ARG A 11 -9.73 -25.89 -11.62
C ARG A 11 -9.44 -25.27 -10.25
N LEU A 12 -8.26 -24.68 -10.07
CA LEU A 12 -7.91 -24.02 -8.80
C LEU A 12 -8.70 -22.74 -8.61
N THR A 13 -9.21 -22.51 -7.40
CA THR A 13 -9.78 -21.22 -7.00
C THR A 13 -8.67 -20.21 -6.69
N PRO A 14 -8.96 -18.89 -6.69
CA PRO A 14 -7.97 -17.87 -6.30
C PRO A 14 -7.36 -18.11 -4.92
N GLU A 15 -8.15 -18.59 -3.95
CA GLU A 15 -7.71 -18.93 -2.60
C GLU A 15 -6.74 -20.10 -2.59
N GLN A 16 -7.03 -21.15 -3.39
CA GLN A 16 -6.14 -22.30 -3.54
C GLN A 16 -4.82 -21.93 -4.20
N ILE A 17 -4.85 -21.03 -5.20
CA ILE A 17 -3.64 -20.52 -5.84
C ILE A 17 -2.80 -19.73 -4.82
N ALA A 18 -3.43 -18.84 -4.04
CA ALA A 18 -2.71 -18.05 -3.03
C ALA A 18 -2.04 -18.94 -1.97
N ALA A 19 -2.75 -19.94 -1.44
CA ALA A 19 -2.20 -20.89 -0.48
C ALA A 19 -1.06 -21.74 -1.09
N LEU A 20 -1.20 -22.15 -2.35
CA LEU A 20 -0.13 -22.83 -3.09
C LEU A 20 1.11 -21.96 -3.29
N VAL A 21 0.92 -20.67 -3.58
CA VAL A 21 2.03 -19.72 -3.76
C VAL A 21 2.80 -19.57 -2.46
N LEU A 22 2.12 -19.38 -1.32
CA LEU A 22 2.77 -19.28 -0.01
C LEU A 22 3.63 -20.53 0.27
N TYR A 23 3.02 -21.72 0.17
CA TYR A 23 3.70 -22.98 0.43
C TYR A 23 4.87 -23.25 -0.54
N TYR A 24 4.64 -23.08 -1.84
CA TYR A 24 5.65 -23.38 -2.85
C TYR A 24 6.82 -22.40 -2.83
N ARG A 25 6.55 -21.11 -2.61
CA ARG A 25 7.59 -20.06 -2.50
C ARG A 25 8.53 -20.36 -1.35
N ASP A 26 7.98 -20.72 -0.20
CA ASP A 26 8.73 -21.01 1.02
C ASP A 26 9.77 -22.11 0.79
N ALA A 27 9.34 -23.20 0.15
CA ALA A 27 10.21 -24.31 -0.20
C ALA A 27 11.29 -24.01 -1.27
N HIS A 28 11.18 -22.90 -2.02
CA HIS A 28 11.99 -22.65 -3.23
C HIS A 28 12.66 -21.27 -3.31
N MET A 29 12.65 -20.47 -2.24
CA MET A 29 13.38 -19.19 -2.18
C MET A 29 14.58 -19.24 -1.22
N PRO A 30 15.79 -18.83 -1.67
CA PRO A 30 16.95 -18.66 -0.79
C PRO A 30 16.65 -17.64 0.33
N GLY A 31 16.94 -17.99 1.59
CA GLY A 31 16.61 -17.16 2.76
C GLY A 31 15.18 -17.34 3.29
N ALA A 32 14.41 -18.30 2.78
CA ALA A 32 13.12 -18.67 3.36
C ALA A 32 13.25 -19.25 4.79
N ASN A 33 14.42 -19.75 5.17
CA ASN A 33 14.69 -20.27 6.52
C ASN A 33 14.51 -19.23 7.64
N ASP A 34 14.51 -17.93 7.32
CA ASP A 34 14.27 -16.86 8.29
C ASP A 34 12.76 -16.55 8.46
N TYR A 35 11.88 -17.13 7.62
CA TYR A 35 10.45 -16.83 7.54
C TYR A 35 9.65 -18.09 7.16
N ASP A 36 9.28 -18.92 8.14
CA ASP A 36 8.68 -20.25 7.93
C ASP A 36 7.16 -20.18 7.67
N TYR A 37 6.75 -19.67 6.50
CA TYR A 37 5.33 -19.61 6.13
C TYR A 37 4.70 -20.99 6.10
N SER A 38 5.47 -22.01 5.69
CA SER A 38 4.98 -23.38 5.69
C SER A 38 4.61 -23.83 7.10
N ALA A 39 5.43 -23.56 8.12
CA ALA A 39 5.09 -23.83 9.52
C ALA A 39 3.90 -22.99 10.00
N ASP A 40 3.85 -21.70 9.67
CA ASP A 40 2.72 -20.84 10.07
C ASP A 40 1.38 -21.34 9.49
N MET A 41 1.42 -21.92 8.29
CA MET A 41 0.26 -22.55 7.65
C MET A 41 -0.25 -23.81 8.36
N GLU A 42 0.52 -24.40 9.30
CA GLU A 42 0.08 -25.54 10.11
C GLU A 42 -0.90 -25.15 11.22
N ASN A 43 -0.93 -23.87 11.61
CA ASN A 43 -1.76 -23.38 12.70
C ASN A 43 -3.27 -23.61 12.43
N ASN A 44 -3.99 -24.05 13.46
CA ASN A 44 -5.42 -24.30 13.36
C ASN A 44 -6.17 -22.98 13.07
N ASN A 45 -7.03 -22.99 12.06
CA ASN A 45 -7.77 -21.82 11.55
C ASN A 45 -6.91 -20.76 10.86
N GLN A 46 -5.68 -21.09 10.48
CA GLN A 46 -4.86 -20.20 9.66
C GLN A 46 -5.55 -19.91 8.32
N GLY A 47 -5.48 -18.66 7.89
CA GLY A 47 -5.93 -18.17 6.60
C GLY A 47 -4.95 -17.16 6.01
N ALA A 48 -5.38 -16.48 4.96
CA ALA A 48 -4.64 -15.40 4.34
C ALA A 48 -5.57 -14.28 3.89
N THR A 49 -5.07 -13.06 3.83
CA THR A 49 -5.70 -11.96 3.10
C THR A 49 -4.97 -11.79 1.79
N VAL A 50 -5.71 -11.85 0.69
CA VAL A 50 -5.21 -11.59 -0.66
C VAL A 50 -5.83 -10.30 -1.18
N LYS A 51 -5.01 -9.32 -1.49
CA LYS A 51 -5.44 -8.10 -2.19
C LYS A 51 -5.05 -8.20 -3.66
N ILE A 52 -5.98 -7.87 -4.56
CA ILE A 52 -5.75 -7.89 -6.01
C ILE A 52 -5.68 -6.47 -6.53
N TYR A 53 -4.57 -6.09 -7.14
CA TYR A 53 -4.32 -4.77 -7.69
C TYR A 53 -4.17 -4.84 -9.21
N ASP A 54 -4.53 -3.76 -9.92
CA ASP A 54 -4.02 -3.57 -11.28
C ASP A 54 -2.51 -3.36 -11.16
N LYS A 55 -1.68 -3.96 -12.04
CA LYS A 55 -0.22 -3.96 -11.83
C LYS A 55 0.40 -2.56 -11.79
N GLU A 56 -0.20 -1.60 -12.51
CA GLU A 56 0.21 -0.19 -12.55
C GLU A 56 -0.31 0.59 -11.34
N ALA A 57 -1.19 -0.04 -10.58
CA ALA A 57 -1.94 0.55 -9.50
C ALA A 57 -1.69 -0.29 -8.23
N VAL A 58 -0.41 -0.44 -7.84
CA VAL A 58 0.01 -1.11 -6.57
C VAL A 58 0.57 -0.09 -5.55
N PRO A 59 -0.03 0.03 -4.33
CA PRO A 59 0.32 1.10 -3.41
C PRO A 59 1.73 0.94 -2.91
N TRP A 60 2.32 2.01 -2.39
CA TRP A 60 3.56 1.89 -1.64
C TRP A 60 3.35 0.94 -0.44
N GLY A 61 4.31 0.04 -0.20
CA GLY A 61 4.23 -1.01 0.82
C GLY A 61 3.39 -2.24 0.46
N GLU A 62 2.53 -2.15 -0.56
CA GLU A 62 1.60 -3.22 -0.97
C GLU A 62 2.09 -4.01 -2.19
N GLY A 63 3.36 -3.82 -2.59
CA GLY A 63 4.01 -4.51 -3.70
C GLY A 63 5.50 -4.79 -3.44
N PRO A 64 6.17 -5.55 -4.33
CA PRO A 64 7.60 -5.79 -4.21
C PRO A 64 8.38 -4.47 -4.35
N SER A 65 9.47 -4.34 -3.59
CA SER A 65 10.38 -3.17 -3.63
C SER A 65 10.87 -2.83 -5.04
N THR A 66 11.23 -3.86 -5.82
CA THR A 66 11.53 -3.73 -7.25
C THR A 66 10.28 -4.10 -8.07
N LYS A 67 9.65 -3.09 -8.66
CA LYS A 67 8.41 -3.20 -9.49
C LYS A 67 8.69 -3.77 -10.90
N THR A 68 9.48 -4.84 -11.00
CA THR A 68 9.74 -5.52 -12.27
C THR A 68 8.73 -6.65 -12.44
N TYR A 69 7.89 -6.56 -13.47
CA TYR A 69 6.87 -7.57 -13.79
C TYR A 69 7.15 -8.24 -15.13
N PRO A 70 6.71 -9.50 -15.34
CA PRO A 70 6.63 -10.08 -16.69
C PRO A 70 5.83 -9.18 -17.63
N LYS A 71 6.23 -9.09 -18.91
CA LYS A 71 5.68 -8.15 -19.91
C LYS A 71 4.15 -8.15 -19.97
N ASP A 72 3.53 -9.33 -19.91
CA ASP A 72 2.09 -9.50 -20.09
C ASP A 72 1.30 -9.59 -18.76
N ALA A 73 1.96 -9.32 -17.63
CA ALA A 73 1.28 -9.22 -16.34
C ALA A 73 0.26 -8.08 -16.38
N LYS A 74 -0.95 -8.30 -15.85
CA LYS A 74 -2.00 -7.28 -15.76
C LYS A 74 -2.35 -6.90 -14.32
N VAL A 75 -2.13 -7.82 -13.40
CA VAL A 75 -2.54 -7.70 -12.00
C VAL A 75 -1.41 -8.14 -11.08
N LEU A 76 -1.38 -7.57 -9.87
CA LEU A 76 -0.56 -8.04 -8.77
C LEU A 76 -1.48 -8.58 -7.67
N TYR A 77 -1.10 -9.72 -7.11
CA TYR A 77 -1.70 -10.29 -5.93
C TYR A 77 -0.74 -10.12 -4.76
N THR A 78 -1.23 -9.52 -3.68
CA THR A 78 -0.50 -9.37 -2.42
C THR A 78 -1.12 -10.29 -1.40
N ILE A 79 -0.33 -11.21 -0.86
CA ILE A 79 -0.76 -12.21 0.13
C ILE A 79 -0.10 -11.93 1.47
N LYS A 80 -0.90 -11.90 2.52
CA LYS A 80 -0.43 -11.92 3.91
C LYS A 80 -1.15 -13.02 4.68
N LEU A 81 -0.42 -13.85 5.43
CA LEU A 81 -1.04 -14.79 6.36
C LEU A 81 -1.78 -14.01 7.47
N THR A 82 -2.97 -14.47 7.86
CA THR A 82 -3.74 -13.85 8.95
C THR A 82 -3.21 -14.38 10.29
N SER A 83 -2.35 -13.66 11.02
CA SER A 83 -1.90 -14.16 12.33
C SER A 83 -3.05 -14.20 13.35
N GLN A 84 -3.05 -15.23 14.20
CA GLN A 84 -3.67 -15.11 15.53
C GLN A 84 -2.66 -14.37 16.41
N SER A 85 -2.83 -13.05 16.56
CA SER A 85 -2.15 -12.22 17.57
C SER A 85 -0.63 -12.38 17.70
N ASP A 86 0.12 -11.51 17.03
CA ASP A 86 1.37 -11.00 17.62
C ASP A 86 1.12 -9.52 17.89
N GLU A 87 1.22 -9.13 19.17
CA GLU A 87 0.98 -7.78 19.68
C GLU A 87 1.87 -6.69 19.03
N ASP A 88 2.85 -7.09 18.22
CA ASP A 88 3.78 -6.18 17.54
C ASP A 88 3.58 -6.10 16.01
N GLY A 89 2.67 -6.86 15.38
CA GLY A 89 2.32 -6.70 13.95
C GLY A 89 3.44 -6.86 12.89
N ASP A 90 4.68 -7.08 13.33
CA ASP A 90 5.90 -6.80 12.56
C ASP A 90 6.49 -7.96 11.75
N ARG A 91 5.94 -9.18 11.86
CA ARG A 91 6.67 -10.38 11.38
C ARG A 91 6.14 -11.18 10.21
N LEU A 92 4.92 -10.91 9.72
CA LEU A 92 4.45 -11.57 8.51
C LEU A 92 4.71 -10.68 7.29
N ASN A 93 5.89 -10.87 6.69
CA ASN A 93 6.24 -10.27 5.40
C ASN A 93 5.13 -10.58 4.36
N SER A 94 4.94 -9.72 3.38
CA SER A 94 3.97 -9.98 2.31
C SER A 94 4.62 -10.81 1.20
N THR A 95 3.88 -11.77 0.65
CA THR A 95 4.24 -12.47 -0.58
C THR A 95 3.50 -11.86 -1.75
N TYR A 96 4.20 -11.58 -2.84
CA TYR A 96 3.60 -10.97 -4.03
C TYR A 96 3.67 -11.93 -5.20
N TYR A 97 2.62 -12.02 -6.01
CA TYR A 97 2.65 -12.80 -7.23
C TYR A 97 1.81 -12.21 -8.35
N THR A 98 2.09 -12.65 -9.58
CA THR A 98 1.27 -12.39 -10.76
C THR A 98 1.13 -13.66 -11.58
N ILE A 99 0.08 -13.73 -12.40
CA ILE A 99 -0.21 -14.87 -13.27
C ILE A 99 -0.19 -14.39 -14.71
N VAL A 100 0.61 -15.05 -15.55
CA VAL A 100 0.66 -14.81 -16.99
C VAL A 100 0.54 -16.16 -17.71
N GLY A 101 -0.55 -16.33 -18.46
CA GLY A 101 -0.90 -17.63 -19.03
C GLY A 101 -1.13 -18.67 -17.92
N ASN A 102 -0.42 -19.79 -18.00
CA ASN A 102 -0.45 -20.86 -16.98
C ASN A 102 0.67 -20.77 -15.94
N LYS A 103 1.47 -19.69 -15.95
CA LYS A 103 2.62 -19.49 -15.08
C LYS A 103 2.33 -18.45 -14.00
N VAL A 104 2.80 -18.76 -12.80
CA VAL A 104 2.83 -17.91 -11.63
C VAL A 104 4.25 -17.40 -11.41
N TYR A 105 4.38 -16.10 -11.25
CA TYR A 105 5.64 -15.42 -10.97
C TYR A 105 5.51 -14.76 -9.61
N TYR A 106 6.41 -15.06 -8.67
CA TYR A 106 6.29 -14.61 -7.28
C TYR A 106 7.58 -13.99 -6.75
N ALA A 107 7.45 -13.20 -5.68
CA ALA A 107 8.51 -12.45 -5.01
C ALA A 107 8.37 -12.55 -3.48
N ASN A 108 9.49 -12.39 -2.78
CA ASN A 108 9.49 -11.84 -1.43
C ASN A 108 9.74 -10.32 -1.47
N SER A 109 9.53 -9.65 -0.34
CA SER A 109 9.56 -8.18 -0.22
C SER A 109 10.80 -7.49 -0.78
N SER A 110 11.97 -8.13 -0.81
CA SER A 110 13.25 -7.51 -1.18
C SER A 110 13.77 -7.79 -2.60
N ASN A 111 13.39 -8.89 -3.26
CA ASN A 111 14.11 -9.36 -4.47
C ASN A 111 13.36 -9.24 -5.81
N GLY A 112 12.16 -8.64 -5.82
CA GLY A 112 11.36 -8.52 -7.03
C GLY A 112 10.78 -9.85 -7.51
N ILE A 113 9.95 -9.80 -8.56
CA ILE A 113 9.28 -11.00 -9.09
C ILE A 113 10.25 -11.88 -9.88
N ARG A 114 10.25 -13.19 -9.59
CA ARG A 114 11.06 -14.20 -10.32
C ARG A 114 10.82 -14.12 -11.83
N LYS A 115 11.88 -14.29 -12.62
CA LYS A 115 11.82 -14.14 -14.10
C LYS A 115 11.25 -15.33 -14.86
N THR A 116 11.44 -16.56 -14.38
CA THR A 116 11.13 -17.79 -15.15
C THR A 116 9.70 -18.31 -14.95
N GLY A 117 9.04 -17.88 -13.86
CA GLY A 117 7.71 -18.35 -13.45
C GLY A 117 7.68 -19.86 -13.14
N VAL A 118 6.59 -20.32 -12.56
CA VAL A 118 6.32 -21.76 -12.34
C VAL A 118 4.87 -22.06 -12.68
N THR A 119 4.57 -23.25 -13.15
CA THR A 119 3.19 -23.63 -13.51
C THR A 119 2.37 -24.02 -12.29
N LEU A 120 1.05 -23.85 -12.37
CA LEU A 120 0.12 -24.34 -11.35
C LEU A 120 0.22 -25.87 -11.17
N ALA A 121 0.48 -26.60 -12.26
CA ALA A 121 0.65 -28.05 -12.21
C ALA A 121 1.89 -28.47 -11.40
N GLU A 122 3.01 -27.76 -11.55
CA GLU A 122 4.22 -27.98 -10.75
C GLU A 122 3.97 -27.70 -9.26
N MET A 123 3.29 -26.59 -8.93
CA MET A 123 2.92 -26.27 -7.55
C MET A 123 2.02 -27.34 -6.91
N VAL A 124 1.00 -27.79 -7.64
CA VAL A 124 0.09 -28.86 -7.18
C VAL A 124 0.84 -30.18 -7.02
N THR A 125 1.72 -30.53 -7.95
CA THR A 125 2.55 -31.74 -7.89
C THR A 125 3.45 -31.70 -6.67
N TYR A 126 4.07 -30.55 -6.40
CA TYR A 126 4.91 -30.35 -5.23
C TYR A 126 4.12 -30.56 -3.93
N ALA A 127 2.97 -29.90 -3.77
CA ALA A 127 2.12 -30.09 -2.58
C ALA A 127 1.66 -31.54 -2.39
N LYS A 128 1.32 -32.25 -3.48
CA LYS A 128 0.93 -33.67 -3.42
C LYS A 128 2.08 -34.58 -3.01
N THR A 129 3.25 -34.40 -3.61
CA THR A 129 4.43 -35.25 -3.35
C THR A 129 4.99 -35.07 -1.94
N HIS A 130 4.71 -33.93 -1.30
CA HIS A 130 5.14 -33.62 0.07
C HIS A 130 4.02 -33.84 1.11
N GLY A 131 2.85 -34.33 0.71
CA GLY A 131 1.75 -34.61 1.65
C GLY A 131 0.99 -33.38 2.16
N GLU A 132 1.20 -32.20 1.54
CA GLU A 132 0.73 -30.90 2.06
C GLU A 132 -0.59 -30.41 1.47
N VAL A 133 -1.29 -31.26 0.73
CA VAL A 133 -2.60 -30.94 0.13
C VAL A 133 -3.59 -30.45 1.19
N ASN A 134 -3.66 -31.13 2.35
CA ASN A 134 -4.60 -30.75 3.40
C ASN A 134 -4.24 -29.40 4.04
N ARG A 135 -2.95 -29.09 4.20
CA ARG A 135 -2.48 -27.80 4.73
C ARG A 135 -2.91 -26.66 3.79
N VAL A 136 -2.61 -26.80 2.50
CA VAL A 136 -3.00 -25.83 1.48
C VAL A 136 -4.51 -25.62 1.45
N LEU A 137 -5.31 -26.69 1.48
CA LEU A 137 -6.78 -26.58 1.45
C LEU A 137 -7.35 -25.93 2.72
N LYS A 138 -6.76 -26.18 3.90
CA LYS A 138 -7.17 -25.52 5.16
C LYS A 138 -6.95 -24.01 5.09
N VAL A 139 -5.78 -23.57 4.65
CA VAL A 139 -5.46 -22.14 4.52
C VAL A 139 -6.35 -21.50 3.45
N ALA A 140 -6.52 -22.15 2.31
CA ALA A 140 -7.41 -21.66 1.24
C ALA A 140 -8.85 -21.47 1.74
N LYS A 141 -9.38 -22.38 2.58
CA LYS A 141 -10.73 -22.27 3.14
C LYS A 141 -10.94 -21.00 3.97
N ASN A 142 -9.91 -20.55 4.68
CA ASN A 142 -9.95 -19.36 5.53
C ASN A 142 -9.34 -18.12 4.83
N THR A 143 -9.04 -18.22 3.54
CA THR A 143 -8.45 -17.12 2.78
C THR A 143 -9.55 -16.16 2.32
N GLN A 144 -9.31 -14.86 2.53
CA GLN A 144 -10.17 -13.80 2.05
C GLN A 144 -9.55 -13.13 0.83
N ILE A 145 -10.32 -13.05 -0.26
CA ILE A 145 -9.97 -12.28 -1.44
C ILE A 145 -10.61 -10.88 -1.35
N ILE A 146 -9.78 -9.85 -1.50
CA ILE A 146 -10.19 -8.46 -1.57
C ILE A 146 -9.79 -7.94 -2.96
N ASP A 147 -10.77 -7.79 -3.83
CA ASP A 147 -10.54 -7.22 -5.16
C ASP A 147 -10.45 -5.71 -5.06
N MET A 148 -9.24 -5.21 -5.24
CA MET A 148 -8.87 -3.82 -5.14
C MET A 148 -8.69 -3.17 -6.54
N ARG A 149 -8.77 -3.95 -7.63
CA ARG A 149 -8.68 -3.44 -9.01
C ARG A 149 -9.77 -2.42 -9.29
N GLY A 150 -9.39 -1.31 -9.93
CA GLY A 150 -10.26 -0.15 -10.12
C GLY A 150 -10.79 0.53 -8.85
N LYS A 151 -10.47 0.00 -7.66
CA LYS A 151 -10.82 0.55 -6.33
C LYS A 151 -9.61 1.15 -5.62
N VAL A 152 -8.41 0.87 -6.10
CA VAL A 152 -7.19 1.45 -5.54
C VAL A 152 -6.80 2.64 -6.34
N THR A 153 -6.93 3.76 -5.66
CA THR A 153 -6.33 5.01 -6.02
C THR A 153 -4.90 4.99 -5.55
N ILE A 154 -4.03 4.68 -6.50
CA ILE A 154 -2.59 4.55 -6.33
C ILE A 154 -2.15 5.82 -6.95
N THR A 155 -1.89 6.84 -6.13
CA THR A 155 -1.60 8.17 -6.65
C THR A 155 -2.68 8.62 -7.66
N ASP A 156 -3.88 8.97 -7.18
CA ASP A 156 -5.12 8.90 -7.96
C ASP A 156 -5.03 9.48 -9.38
N LYS A 157 -5.02 8.66 -10.43
CA LYS A 157 -5.12 9.03 -11.87
C LYS A 157 -4.08 10.06 -12.40
N ASP A 158 -3.41 10.80 -11.52
CA ASP A 158 -2.52 11.93 -11.76
C ASP A 158 -1.07 11.64 -11.34
N GLY A 159 -0.82 10.53 -10.65
CA GLY A 159 0.54 10.11 -10.30
C GLY A 159 1.15 10.85 -9.11
N LEU A 160 0.37 11.64 -8.35
CA LEU A 160 0.89 12.43 -7.24
C LEU A 160 1.03 11.64 -5.93
N THR A 161 2.22 11.70 -5.31
CA THR A 161 2.53 11.21 -3.95
C THR A 161 1.86 12.06 -2.88
N THR A 162 1.80 11.54 -1.65
CA THR A 162 1.30 12.31 -0.49
C THR A 162 2.08 13.60 -0.27
N GLN A 163 3.41 13.58 -0.42
CA GLN A 163 4.24 14.79 -0.27
C GLN A 163 3.94 15.80 -1.38
N GLN A 164 3.71 15.35 -2.61
CA GLN A 164 3.29 16.22 -3.71
C GLN A 164 1.90 16.81 -3.45
N VAL A 165 0.93 16.02 -2.98
CA VAL A 165 -0.40 16.55 -2.60
C VAL A 165 -0.28 17.54 -1.44
N GLY A 166 0.51 17.25 -0.42
CA GLY A 166 0.77 18.15 0.70
C GLY A 166 1.42 19.47 0.26
N THR A 167 2.39 19.39 -0.66
CA THR A 167 3.03 20.55 -1.29
C THR A 167 2.02 21.40 -2.04
N LEU A 168 1.18 20.80 -2.89
CA LEU A 168 0.15 21.51 -3.65
C LEU A 168 -0.89 22.16 -2.72
N VAL A 169 -1.29 21.47 -1.66
CA VAL A 169 -2.19 22.01 -0.63
C VAL A 169 -1.56 23.19 0.10
N ALA A 170 -0.27 23.12 0.45
CA ALA A 170 0.45 24.20 1.10
C ALA A 170 0.58 25.44 0.20
N LEU A 171 0.91 25.23 -1.08
CA LEU A 171 0.95 26.29 -2.10
C LEU A 171 -0.42 26.95 -2.29
N LEU A 172 -1.51 26.18 -2.21
CA LEU A 172 -2.87 26.73 -2.25
C LEU A 172 -3.20 27.59 -1.03
N LYS A 173 -2.73 27.19 0.16
CA LYS A 173 -3.17 27.78 1.44
C LYS A 173 -2.30 28.92 1.93
N ASN A 174 -0.99 28.73 1.92
CA ASN A 174 -0.05 29.74 2.40
C ASN A 174 1.32 29.56 1.70
N PRO A 175 1.43 29.99 0.43
CA PRO A 175 2.61 29.73 -0.38
C PRO A 175 3.86 30.37 0.19
N ASP A 176 3.78 31.59 0.73
CA ASP A 176 4.94 32.31 1.26
C ASP A 176 5.49 31.62 2.52
N TRP A 177 4.61 31.24 3.45
CA TRP A 177 5.01 30.47 4.63
C TRP A 177 5.63 29.13 4.25
N PHE A 178 5.00 28.40 3.33
CA PHE A 178 5.49 27.10 2.90
C PHE A 178 6.88 27.21 2.25
N LYS A 179 7.05 28.13 1.30
CA LYS A 179 8.33 28.34 0.61
C LYS A 179 9.43 28.76 1.57
N ALA A 180 9.13 29.67 2.51
CA ALA A 180 10.09 30.07 3.54
C ALA A 180 10.48 28.88 4.45
N GLY A 181 9.50 28.08 4.89
CA GLY A 181 9.76 26.89 5.71
C GLY A 181 10.61 25.85 4.99
N VAL A 182 10.35 25.59 3.70
CA VAL A 182 11.19 24.66 2.90
C VAL A 182 12.61 25.21 2.77
N GLN A 183 12.77 26.50 2.44
CA GLN A 183 14.09 27.15 2.32
C GLN A 183 14.91 27.10 3.62
N ASN A 184 14.25 27.23 4.77
CA ASN A 184 14.88 27.10 6.08
C ASN A 184 15.12 25.65 6.51
N GLY A 185 14.59 24.67 5.77
CA GLY A 185 14.62 23.26 6.14
C GLY A 185 13.78 22.96 7.38
N GLU A 186 12.71 23.71 7.61
CA GLU A 186 11.83 23.61 8.78
C GLU A 186 10.50 22.90 8.46
N MET A 187 10.28 22.47 7.21
CA MET A 187 9.04 21.82 6.81
C MET A 187 9.08 20.30 6.97
N TYR A 188 8.02 19.81 7.60
CA TYR A 188 7.79 18.40 7.86
C TYR A 188 6.49 17.93 7.21
N TYR A 189 6.41 16.63 6.96
CA TYR A 189 5.18 15.95 6.57
C TYR A 189 4.96 14.73 7.46
N GLY A 190 3.70 14.37 7.68
CA GLY A 190 3.36 13.21 8.50
C GLY A 190 1.91 12.79 8.34
N THR A 191 1.52 11.79 9.14
CA THR A 191 0.13 11.35 9.28
C THR A 191 -0.26 11.47 10.74
N HIS A 192 -1.42 12.07 11.00
CA HIS A 192 -1.92 12.24 12.35
C HIS A 192 -2.60 10.95 12.81
N TYR A 193 -1.90 10.21 13.67
CA TYR A 193 -2.40 8.98 14.28
C TYR A 193 -3.08 9.28 15.62
N GLY A 194 -4.28 8.73 15.82
CA GLY A 194 -5.02 8.88 17.08
C GLY A 194 -6.49 9.21 16.90
N TYR A 195 -7.06 9.90 17.89
CA TYR A 195 -8.48 10.27 17.94
C TYR A 195 -8.66 11.77 17.75
N GLY A 196 -9.71 12.17 17.03
CA GLY A 196 -10.04 13.58 16.81
C GLY A 196 -10.55 13.84 15.40
N GLU A 197 -10.90 15.09 15.12
CA GLU A 197 -11.47 15.50 13.83
C GLU A 197 -10.49 15.35 12.65
N VAL A 198 -9.18 15.32 12.95
CA VAL A 198 -8.08 15.13 11.98
C VAL A 198 -7.45 13.73 12.07
N ALA A 199 -8.13 12.76 12.70
CA ALA A 199 -7.67 11.38 12.72
C ALA A 199 -7.47 10.82 11.30
N ASP A 200 -6.30 10.23 11.06
CA ASP A 200 -5.84 9.70 9.77
C ASP A 200 -5.69 10.75 8.66
N TYR A 201 -5.64 12.04 9.00
CA TYR A 201 -5.27 13.08 8.03
C TYR A 201 -3.75 13.09 7.86
N GLN A 202 -3.31 13.37 6.65
CA GLN A 202 -1.93 13.73 6.36
C GLN A 202 -1.75 15.20 6.72
N TYR A 203 -0.52 15.65 6.94
CA TYR A 203 -0.28 17.06 7.16
C TYR A 203 1.09 17.50 6.67
N VAL A 204 1.21 18.80 6.49
CA VAL A 204 2.49 19.51 6.41
C VAL A 204 2.56 20.53 7.56
N THR A 205 3.74 20.69 8.16
CA THR A 205 3.90 21.54 9.35
C THR A 205 5.32 22.08 9.50
N THR A 206 5.46 23.17 10.27
CA THR A 206 6.76 23.64 10.80
C THR A 206 7.00 23.19 12.26
N GLN A 207 6.16 22.28 12.78
CA GLN A 207 6.21 21.77 14.15
C GLN A 207 6.04 22.86 15.24
N GLY A 208 5.41 23.97 14.89
CA GLY A 208 5.07 25.03 15.83
C GLY A 208 3.81 24.69 16.63
N ASP A 209 3.06 25.73 16.99
CA ASP A 209 1.75 25.56 17.58
C ASP A 209 0.73 25.00 16.56
N PRO A 210 -0.51 24.66 16.97
CA PRO A 210 -1.51 24.08 16.07
C PRO A 210 -1.85 24.89 14.81
N THR A 211 -1.54 26.19 14.75
CA THR A 211 -1.72 27.02 13.53
C THR A 211 -0.68 26.73 12.46
N SER A 212 0.43 26.07 12.82
CA SER A 212 1.48 25.67 11.89
C SER A 212 1.14 24.43 11.06
N TYR A 213 0.01 23.76 11.34
CA TYR A 213 -0.38 22.52 10.68
C TYR A 213 -1.42 22.78 9.59
N ILE A 214 -1.17 22.21 8.42
CA ILE A 214 -2.16 22.08 7.35
C ILE A 214 -2.50 20.60 7.22
N TRP A 215 -3.60 20.19 7.83
CA TRP A 215 -4.10 18.82 7.69
C TRP A 215 -4.88 18.68 6.40
N PHE A 216 -4.67 17.58 5.70
CA PHE A 216 -5.41 17.25 4.50
C PHE A 216 -5.73 15.76 4.42
N LYS A 217 -6.86 15.46 3.79
CA LYS A 217 -7.27 14.09 3.48
C LYS A 217 -7.80 14.05 2.07
N ARG A 218 -7.18 13.20 1.26
CA ARG A 218 -7.55 12.98 -0.13
C ARG A 218 -8.49 11.78 -0.22
N LYS A 219 -9.59 11.91 -0.97
CA LYS A 219 -10.52 10.83 -1.29
C LYS A 219 -10.90 10.91 -2.77
N GLY A 220 -10.10 10.25 -3.62
CA GLY A 220 -10.23 10.44 -5.06
C GLY A 220 -9.89 11.90 -5.43
N ASN A 221 -10.66 12.48 -6.33
CA ASN A 221 -10.43 13.86 -6.74
C ASN A 221 -10.76 14.91 -5.65
N ASP A 222 -11.42 14.55 -4.55
CA ASP A 222 -11.74 15.49 -3.45
C ASP A 222 -10.59 15.56 -2.45
N VAL A 223 -10.23 16.77 -2.02
CA VAL A 223 -9.25 17.03 -0.97
C VAL A 223 -9.92 17.90 0.10
N THR A 224 -10.10 17.32 1.28
CA THR A 224 -10.56 18.04 2.48
C THR A 224 -9.33 18.60 3.19
N ILE A 225 -9.31 19.90 3.48
CA ILE A 225 -8.23 20.61 4.15
C ILE A 225 -8.75 21.21 5.45
N LYS A 226 -8.02 21.01 6.54
CA LYS A 226 -8.31 21.54 7.86
C LYS A 226 -7.14 22.35 8.40
N MET A 227 -7.43 23.50 9.00
CA MET A 227 -6.43 24.43 9.57
C MET A 227 -7.00 25.13 10.80
N ILE A 228 -6.15 25.67 11.66
CA ILE A 228 -6.56 26.58 12.74
C ILE A 228 -6.06 27.97 12.37
N GLU A 229 -6.99 28.91 12.19
CA GLU A 229 -6.72 30.28 11.76
C GLU A 229 -7.38 31.24 12.75
N PRO A 230 -6.68 31.64 13.82
CA PRO A 230 -7.20 32.59 14.80
C PRO A 230 -7.48 33.94 14.15
N THR A 231 -8.60 34.57 14.48
CA THR A 231 -8.83 35.99 14.16
C THR A 231 -8.05 36.89 15.13
N GLU A 232 -7.91 38.18 14.81
CA GLU A 232 -7.15 39.16 15.61
C GLU A 232 -7.52 39.20 17.11
N ASN A 233 -8.73 38.74 17.47
CA ASN A 233 -9.24 38.74 18.84
C ASN A 233 -9.33 37.34 19.48
N GLN A 234 -8.72 36.31 18.88
CA GLN A 234 -8.77 34.93 19.37
C GLN A 234 -7.40 34.40 19.74
N SER A 235 -7.34 33.64 20.84
CA SER A 235 -6.15 32.84 21.16
C SER A 235 -6.10 31.60 20.28
N VAL A 236 -4.89 31.06 20.03
CA VAL A 236 -4.69 29.82 19.29
C VAL A 236 -5.50 28.66 19.90
N ALA A 237 -5.51 28.54 21.23
CA ALA A 237 -6.24 27.49 21.94
C ALA A 237 -7.78 27.63 21.85
N GLY A 238 -8.29 28.84 21.57
CA GLY A 238 -9.72 29.12 21.45
C GLY A 238 -10.20 29.23 20.00
N ALA A 239 -9.30 29.13 19.01
CA ALA A 239 -9.64 29.24 17.60
C ALA A 239 -10.23 27.92 17.08
N PRO A 240 -11.39 27.95 16.40
CA PRO A 240 -11.97 26.75 15.83
C PRO A 240 -11.15 26.29 14.62
N MET A 241 -11.18 24.97 14.37
CA MET A 241 -10.63 24.41 13.15
C MET A 241 -11.55 24.73 11.97
N THR A 242 -11.00 25.34 10.92
CA THR A 242 -11.70 25.60 9.66
C THR A 242 -11.59 24.36 8.78
N THR A 243 -12.66 24.05 8.04
CA THR A 243 -12.67 22.99 7.03
C THR A 243 -12.97 23.59 5.68
N THR A 244 -12.12 23.30 4.70
CA THR A 244 -12.28 23.73 3.32
C THR A 244 -12.08 22.55 2.39
N HIS A 245 -12.66 22.63 1.20
CA HIS A 245 -12.55 21.59 0.18
C HIS A 245 -11.91 22.16 -1.08
N THR A 246 -11.08 21.36 -1.74
CA THR A 246 -10.59 21.60 -3.10
C THR A 246 -10.61 20.28 -3.85
N THR A 247 -10.18 20.31 -5.12
CA THR A 247 -9.99 19.09 -5.90
C THR A 247 -8.55 18.96 -6.34
N VAL A 248 -8.11 17.72 -6.58
CA VAL A 248 -6.77 17.46 -7.11
C VAL A 248 -6.61 18.05 -8.51
N THR A 249 -7.67 18.01 -9.31
CA THR A 249 -7.72 18.71 -10.61
C THR A 249 -7.43 20.21 -10.45
N ASN A 250 -8.03 20.88 -9.46
CA ASN A 250 -7.77 22.30 -9.21
C ASN A 250 -6.33 22.54 -8.73
N LEU A 251 -5.80 21.69 -7.86
CA LEU A 251 -4.41 21.75 -7.42
C LEU A 251 -3.43 21.62 -8.58
N ILE A 252 -3.64 20.64 -9.47
CA ILE A 252 -2.82 20.42 -10.66
C ILE A 252 -2.90 21.61 -11.60
N ASN A 253 -4.11 22.08 -11.92
CA ASN A 253 -4.32 23.18 -12.85
C ASN A 253 -3.63 24.48 -12.42
N ASN A 254 -3.52 24.70 -11.11
CA ASN A 254 -2.91 25.92 -10.57
C ASN A 254 -1.39 25.80 -10.40
N TYR A 255 -0.87 24.60 -10.08
CA TYR A 255 0.49 24.45 -9.55
C TYR A 255 1.29 23.29 -10.13
N TYR A 256 0.79 22.51 -11.09
CA TYR A 256 1.45 21.29 -11.58
C TYR A 256 1.23 21.00 -13.09
N THR A 257 0.93 22.02 -13.90
CA THR A 257 0.60 21.83 -15.34
C THR A 257 1.80 21.82 -16.26
N SER A 258 2.78 22.68 -16.02
CA SER A 258 3.99 22.84 -16.85
C SER A 258 5.19 22.08 -16.25
N GLU A 259 6.19 21.76 -17.06
CA GLU A 259 7.42 21.10 -16.57
C GLU A 259 8.08 21.90 -15.43
N ASP A 260 8.21 23.22 -15.57
CA ASP A 260 8.76 24.09 -14.51
C ASP A 260 7.99 23.99 -13.18
N GLN A 261 6.65 23.94 -13.26
CA GLN A 261 5.80 23.78 -12.08
C GLN A 261 5.95 22.39 -11.46
N GLN A 262 6.07 21.36 -12.29
CA GLN A 262 6.29 20.00 -11.81
C GLN A 262 7.63 19.88 -11.11
N ASP A 263 8.69 20.42 -11.71
CA ASP A 263 10.03 20.44 -11.12
C ASP A 263 10.07 21.22 -9.80
N GLU A 264 9.41 22.37 -9.73
CA GLU A 264 9.28 23.15 -8.49
C GLU A 264 8.58 22.34 -7.39
N VAL A 265 7.43 21.74 -7.68
CA VAL A 265 6.66 20.95 -6.70
C VAL A 265 7.42 19.70 -6.28
N ASN A 266 8.08 19.01 -7.21
CA ASN A 266 8.91 17.84 -6.90
C ASN A 266 10.06 18.22 -5.98
N THR A 267 10.73 19.33 -6.28
CA THR A 267 11.85 19.85 -5.49
C THR A 267 11.41 20.20 -4.06
N TYR A 268 10.22 20.78 -3.88
CA TYR A 268 9.70 21.06 -2.54
C TYR A 268 9.27 19.78 -1.82
N ALA A 269 8.57 18.87 -2.49
CA ALA A 269 8.11 17.62 -1.92
C ALA A 269 9.26 16.75 -1.39
N ASP A 270 10.37 16.71 -2.13
CA ASP A 270 11.59 15.97 -1.76
C ASP A 270 12.34 16.59 -0.58
N GLN A 271 12.14 17.88 -0.30
CA GLN A 271 12.74 18.60 0.84
C GLN A 271 11.92 18.48 2.12
N LEU A 272 10.70 17.96 2.07
CA LEU A 272 9.89 17.75 3.28
C LEU A 272 10.48 16.64 4.13
N LYS A 273 10.73 16.94 5.41
CA LYS A 273 11.24 15.96 6.37
C LYS A 273 10.09 15.09 6.89
N ALA A 274 10.30 13.78 7.01
CA ALA A 274 9.34 12.94 7.70
C ALA A 274 9.31 13.30 9.18
N GLU A 275 8.13 13.56 9.72
CA GLU A 275 7.93 13.62 11.17
C GLU A 275 7.86 12.18 11.71
N LEU A 276 8.73 11.87 12.67
CA LEU A 276 8.84 10.57 13.33
C LEU A 276 7.86 10.45 14.50
#